data_AF-A0A355WM07-F1
#
_entry.id   AF-A0A355WM07-F1
#
_cell.length_a   1.000
_cell.length_b   1.000
_cell.length_c   1.000
_cell.angle_alpha   90.00
_cell.angle_beta   90.00
_cell.angle_gamma   90.00
#
_symmetry.space_group_name_H-M   'P 1'
#
loop_
_entity.id
_entity.type
_entity.pdbx_description
1 polymer ?
#
loop_
_entity_poly.entity_id
_entity_poly.type
_entity_poly.pdbx_seq_one_letter_code
_entity_poly.pdbx_strand_id
1 'polypeptide(L)'
;LREHGLRIAPGARALVPTGLRVAIPNGFEIQVRPRSGLALKHGVTLANSPGTIDSDYRGALGVILINLGDAAFTVAHGERIAQLVVAPVVKAAFRLSERLDETERGGGGFGSTGLA
;
A
#
# COMPACT_ATOMS: atom_id res chain seq x y z
N LEU A 1 11.81 8.95 -16.63
CA LEU A 1 12.28 7.59 -16.26
C LEU A 1 13.18 6.94 -17.31
N ARG A 2 13.06 7.24 -18.62
CA ARG A 2 13.57 6.36 -19.69
C ARG A 2 15.03 6.55 -20.16
N GLU A 3 15.88 7.32 -19.46
CA GLU A 3 17.35 7.22 -19.68
C GLU A 3 18.18 7.14 -18.39
N HIS A 4 17.80 7.83 -17.31
CA HIS A 4 18.60 7.87 -16.08
C HIS A 4 17.92 7.26 -14.85
N GLY A 5 16.76 6.61 -15.03
CA GLY A 5 15.94 6.13 -13.92
C GLY A 5 15.29 7.28 -13.13
N LEU A 6 14.66 6.96 -12.00
CA LEU A 6 14.12 7.93 -11.05
C LEU A 6 14.85 7.75 -9.72
N ARG A 7 15.64 8.75 -9.35
CA ARG A 7 16.36 8.75 -8.08
C ARG A 7 15.45 9.28 -6.96
N ILE A 8 15.40 8.55 -5.86
CA ILE A 8 14.63 8.86 -4.65
C ILE A 8 15.64 8.99 -3.50
N ALA A 9 15.85 10.22 -3.04
CA ALA A 9 16.73 10.50 -1.90
C ALA A 9 16.16 9.90 -0.60
N PRO A 10 17.00 9.64 0.42
CA PRO A 10 16.53 9.31 1.77
C PRO A 10 15.45 10.29 2.27
N GLY A 11 14.37 9.76 2.82
CA GLY A 11 13.19 10.52 3.30
C GLY A 11 12.27 11.04 2.19
N ALA A 12 12.66 10.97 0.92
CA ALA A 12 11.84 11.43 -0.19
C ALA A 12 10.81 10.38 -0.64
N ARG A 13 9.75 10.86 -1.30
CA ARG A 13 8.71 10.04 -1.93
C ARG A 13 8.53 10.40 -3.40
N ALA A 14 8.15 9.43 -4.21
CA ALA A 14 7.83 9.67 -5.61
C ALA A 14 6.70 8.77 -6.10
N LEU A 15 5.85 9.33 -6.97
CA LEU A 15 4.86 8.57 -7.72
C LEU A 15 5.53 7.97 -8.96
N VAL A 16 5.60 6.64 -9.02
CA VAL A 16 6.10 5.91 -10.19
C VAL A 16 4.92 5.38 -11.01
N PRO A 17 4.71 5.85 -12.25
CA PRO A 17 3.67 5.31 -13.11
C PRO A 17 4.00 3.87 -13.52
N THR A 18 3.01 2.99 -13.46
CA THR A 18 3.17 1.58 -13.86
C THR A 18 2.98 1.36 -15.37
N GLY A 19 2.32 2.30 -16.05
CA GLY A 19 1.84 2.13 -17.43
C GLY A 19 0.58 1.27 -17.54
N LEU A 20 0.00 0.83 -16.43
CA LEU A 20 -1.19 -0.02 -16.41
C LEU A 20 -2.46 0.78 -16.12
N ARG A 21 -3.57 0.27 -16.64
CA ARG A 21 -4.94 0.57 -16.24
C ARG A 21 -5.65 -0.75 -16.02
N VAL A 22 -6.61 -0.79 -15.11
CA VAL A 22 -7.34 -2.01 -14.76
C VAL A 22 -8.83 -1.75 -14.69
N ALA A 23 -9.62 -2.78 -14.97
CA ALA A 23 -11.03 -2.83 -14.66
C ALA A 23 -11.23 -3.98 -13.67
N ILE A 24 -11.51 -3.64 -12.41
CA ILE A 24 -11.64 -4.61 -11.33
C ILE A 24 -13.13 -4.99 -11.19
N PRO A 25 -13.47 -6.29 -11.04
CA PRO A 25 -14.85 -6.71 -10.82
C PRO A 25 -15.44 -6.11 -9.54
N ASN A 26 -16.74 -5.82 -9.55
CA ASN A 26 -17.46 -5.40 -8.33
C ASN A 26 -17.32 -6.47 -7.24
N GLY A 27 -17.15 -6.03 -5.99
CA GLY A 27 -16.90 -6.92 -4.85
C GLY A 27 -15.43 -7.27 -4.64
N PHE A 28 -14.52 -6.71 -5.44
CA PHE A 28 -13.08 -6.85 -5.27
C PHE A 28 -12.38 -5.49 -5.24
N GLU A 29 -11.20 -5.46 -4.62
CA GLU A 29 -10.22 -4.41 -4.73
C GLU A 29 -8.87 -4.98 -5.20
N ILE A 30 -7.97 -4.12 -5.65
CA ILE A 30 -6.54 -4.47 -5.76
C ILE A 30 -5.76 -3.76 -4.66
N GLN A 31 -4.92 -4.52 -3.97
CA GLN A 31 -3.99 -4.03 -2.97
C GLN A 31 -2.58 -3.96 -3.56
N VAL A 32 -1.99 -2.76 -3.57
CA VAL A 32 -0.60 -2.51 -3.92
C VAL A 32 0.26 -2.67 -2.68
N ARG A 33 1.17 -3.65 -2.68
CA ARG A 33 2.02 -4.00 -1.52
C ARG A 33 3.51 -3.87 -1.85
N PRO A 34 4.35 -3.55 -0.86
CA PRO A 34 5.79 -3.46 -1.04
C PRO A 34 6.41 -4.84 -1.30
N ARG A 35 7.57 -4.86 -1.96
CA ARG A 35 8.39 -6.07 -2.11
C ARG A 35 9.35 -6.16 -0.93
N SER A 36 9.34 -7.27 -0.20
CA SER A 36 10.18 -7.46 1.00
C SER A 36 11.67 -7.24 0.73
N GLY A 37 12.16 -7.66 -0.45
CA GLY A 37 13.56 -7.46 -0.84
C GLY A 37 13.96 -5.99 -0.96
N LEU A 38 13.08 -5.11 -1.46
CA LEU A 38 13.35 -3.68 -1.54
C LEU A 38 13.30 -3.02 -0.16
N ALA A 39 12.32 -3.43 0.66
CA ALA A 39 12.18 -2.93 2.03
C ALA A 39 13.40 -3.29 2.88
N LEU A 40 13.83 -4.56 2.87
CA LEU A 40 14.93 -5.05 3.70
C LEU A 40 16.29 -4.54 3.22
N LYS A 41 16.56 -4.56 1.90
CA LYS A 41 17.90 -4.25 1.37
C LYS A 41 18.15 -2.76 1.13
N HIS A 42 17.09 -1.98 0.91
CA HIS A 42 17.21 -0.58 0.50
C HIS A 42 16.36 0.37 1.35
N GLY A 43 15.57 -0.12 2.30
CA GLY A 43 14.62 0.72 3.05
C GLY A 43 13.49 1.30 2.19
N VAL A 44 13.25 0.74 1.00
CA VAL A 44 12.24 1.26 0.07
C VAL A 44 10.92 0.52 0.24
N THR A 45 9.86 1.28 0.50
CA THR A 45 8.50 0.76 0.68
C THR A 45 7.48 1.68 -0.01
N LEU A 46 6.18 1.46 0.26
CA LEU A 46 5.09 2.31 -0.23
C LEU A 46 4.59 3.22 0.89
N ALA A 47 4.46 4.51 0.60
CA ALA A 47 4.00 5.50 1.57
C ALA A 47 2.54 5.26 2.02
N ASN A 48 1.75 4.60 1.18
CA ASN A 48 0.34 4.30 1.41
C ASN A 48 0.08 2.79 1.55
N SER A 49 1.07 1.97 1.95
CA SER A 49 0.91 0.52 2.02
C SER A 49 -0.10 0.07 3.09
N PRO A 50 -0.97 -0.93 2.80
CA PRO A 50 -1.32 -1.39 1.45
C PRO A 50 -2.13 -0.31 0.72
N GLY A 51 -1.77 -0.03 -0.54
CA GLY A 51 -2.50 0.95 -1.34
C GLY A 51 -3.74 0.30 -1.97
N THR A 52 -4.92 0.89 -1.81
CA THR A 52 -6.17 0.36 -2.37
C THR A 52 -6.46 0.94 -3.75
N ILE A 53 -6.84 0.08 -4.70
CA ILE A 53 -7.41 0.45 -5.99
C ILE A 53 -8.85 -0.05 -6.03
N ASP A 54 -9.79 0.90 -6.15
CA ASP A 54 -11.22 0.64 -6.12
C ASP A 54 -11.77 0.01 -7.42
N SER A 55 -12.88 -0.72 -7.28
CA SER A 55 -13.53 -1.41 -8.40
C SER A 55 -14.00 -0.50 -9.54
N ASP A 56 -14.29 0.77 -9.23
CA ASP A 56 -14.75 1.78 -10.17
C ASP A 56 -13.62 2.66 -10.74
N TYR A 57 -12.38 2.48 -10.27
CA TYR A 57 -11.24 3.24 -10.77
C TYR A 57 -10.83 2.79 -12.18
N ARG A 58 -10.63 3.74 -13.11
CA ARG A 58 -10.18 3.50 -14.50
C ARG A 58 -8.95 4.34 -14.91
N GLY A 59 -8.39 5.07 -13.95
CA GLY A 59 -7.20 5.89 -14.16
C GLY A 59 -5.92 5.06 -14.33
N ALA A 60 -4.82 5.75 -14.61
CA ALA A 60 -3.50 5.14 -14.69
C ALA A 60 -3.01 4.76 -13.30
N LEU A 61 -2.55 3.51 -13.13
CA LEU A 61 -2.01 3.05 -11.86
C LEU A 61 -0.61 3.62 -11.63
N GLY A 62 -0.39 4.13 -10.42
CA GLY A 62 0.90 4.58 -9.93
C GLY A 62 1.23 4.00 -8.57
N VAL A 63 2.52 3.97 -8.26
CA VAL A 63 3.09 3.40 -7.04
C VAL A 63 3.78 4.53 -6.28
N ILE A 64 3.33 4.84 -5.06
CA ILE A 64 3.91 5.91 -4.24
C ILE A 64 5.05 5.32 -3.41
N LEU A 65 6.25 5.28 -4.00
CA LEU A 65 7.44 4.82 -3.30
C LEU A 65 7.89 5.87 -2.28
N ILE A 66 8.37 5.40 -1.14
CA ILE A 66 9.11 6.19 -0.15
C ILE A 66 10.42 5.47 0.16
N ASN A 67 11.51 6.24 0.22
CA ASN A 67 12.81 5.73 0.62
C ASN A 67 13.04 6.06 2.10
N LEU A 68 12.96 5.04 2.95
CA LEU A 68 13.25 5.13 4.39
C LEU A 68 14.67 4.65 4.73
N GLY A 69 15.47 4.28 3.72
CA GLY A 69 16.87 3.92 3.91
C GLY A 69 17.80 5.13 3.90
N ASP A 70 19.07 4.87 4.20
CA ASP A 70 20.08 5.92 4.40
C ASP A 70 20.80 6.33 3.10
N ALA A 71 20.57 5.59 2.01
CA ALA A 71 21.16 5.85 0.71
C ALA A 71 20.09 6.15 -0.34
N ALA A 72 20.45 6.94 -1.36
CA ALA A 72 19.53 7.20 -2.48
C ALA A 72 19.25 5.92 -3.26
N PHE A 73 17.98 5.69 -3.63
CA PHE A 73 17.55 4.56 -4.43
C PHE A 73 17.16 5.02 -5.83
N THR A 74 17.62 4.34 -6.87
CA THR A 74 17.28 4.67 -8.26
C THR A 74 16.41 3.58 -8.85
N VAL A 75 15.16 3.94 -9.17
CA VAL A 75 14.23 3.06 -9.89
C VAL A 75 14.60 3.05 -11.37
N ALA A 76 15.03 1.90 -11.89
CA ALA A 76 15.28 1.73 -13.31
C ALA A 76 13.97 1.49 -14.10
N HIS A 77 13.99 1.78 -15.40
CA HIS A 77 12.85 1.42 -16.26
C HIS A 77 12.67 -0.11 -16.31
N GLY A 78 11.43 -0.58 -16.14
CA GLY A 78 11.10 -2.01 -16.13
C GLY A 78 11.38 -2.71 -14.79
N GLU A 79 11.94 -2.01 -13.81
CA GLU A 79 12.19 -2.59 -12.50
C GLU A 79 10.88 -2.91 -11.76
N ARG A 80 10.82 -4.11 -11.17
CA ARG A 80 9.67 -4.54 -10.37
C ARG A 80 9.72 -3.86 -9.00
N ILE A 81 8.85 -2.88 -8.76
CA ILE A 81 8.90 -2.06 -7.53
C ILE A 81 7.81 -2.36 -6.50
N ALA A 82 6.74 -3.05 -6.90
CA ALA A 82 5.61 -3.40 -6.04
C ALA A 82 5.01 -4.75 -6.49
N GLN A 83 4.03 -5.23 -5.75
CA GLN A 83 3.22 -6.40 -6.09
C GLN A 83 1.73 -6.10 -5.86
N LEU A 84 0.87 -6.68 -6.69
CA LEU A 84 -0.57 -6.49 -6.64
C LEU A 84 -1.24 -7.76 -6.09
N VAL A 85 -2.21 -7.59 -5.20
CA VAL A 85 -3.08 -8.67 -4.70
C VAL A 85 -4.53 -8.28 -5.01
N VAL A 86 -5.25 -9.13 -5.73
CA VAL A 86 -6.71 -8.98 -5.88
C VAL A 86 -7.36 -9.62 -4.66
N ALA A 87 -8.23 -8.88 -3.97
CA ALA A 87 -8.88 -9.34 -2.76
C ALA A 87 -10.40 -9.06 -2.79
N PRO A 88 -11.25 -9.96 -2.28
CA PRO A 88 -12.66 -9.67 -2.09
C PRO A 88 -12.84 -8.61 -1.01
N VAL A 89 -13.87 -7.77 -1.16
CA VAL A 89 -14.23 -6.74 -0.18
C VAL A 89 -15.70 -6.85 0.21
N VAL A 90 -15.99 -6.56 1.48
CA VAL A 90 -17.36 -6.46 2.00
C VAL A 90 -17.72 -4.99 2.14
N LYS A 91 -18.82 -4.58 1.50
CA LYS A 91 -19.40 -3.25 1.70
C LYS A 91 -20.28 -3.28 2.94
N ALA A 92 -19.80 -2.74 4.05
CA ALA A 92 -20.55 -2.69 5.30
C ALA A 92 -21.74 -1.74 5.23
N ALA A 93 -22.85 -2.11 5.86
CA ALA A 93 -23.97 -1.22 6.14
C ALA A 93 -23.95 -0.88 7.64
N PHE A 94 -23.68 0.38 7.97
CA PHE A 94 -23.61 0.81 9.36
C PHE A 94 -25.01 0.97 9.96
N ARG A 95 -25.17 0.52 11.22
CA ARG A 95 -26.37 0.73 12.04
C ARG A 95 -25.96 1.45 13.32
N LEU A 96 -26.56 2.61 13.57
CA LEU A 96 -26.32 3.37 14.81
C LEU A 96 -26.93 2.63 16.01
N SER A 97 -26.23 2.62 17.13
CA SER A 97 -26.68 2.01 18.40
C SER A 97 -26.18 2.85 19.58
N GLU A 98 -26.95 2.87 20.67
CA GLU A 98 -26.55 3.51 21.92
C GLU A 98 -25.54 2.66 22.72
N ARG A 99 -25.49 1.34 22.45
CA ARG A 99 -24.63 0.38 23.15
C ARG A 99 -24.10 -0.69 22.20
N LEU A 100 -22.91 -1.21 22.48
CA LEU A 100 -22.32 -2.37 21.80
C LEU A 100 -22.41 -3.60 22.71
N ASP A 101 -22.39 -4.79 22.11
CA ASP A 101 -22.31 -6.05 22.85
C ASP A 101 -20.95 -6.19 23.56
N GLU A 102 -20.93 -6.90 24.68
CA GLU A 102 -19.71 -7.13 25.45
C GLU A 102 -18.86 -8.25 24.83
N THR A 103 -17.54 -8.10 24.88
CA THR A 103 -16.57 -9.12 24.44
C THR A 103 -15.45 -9.23 25.47
N GLU A 104 -14.75 -10.37 25.51
CA GLU A 104 -13.61 -10.57 26.42
C GLU A 104 -12.51 -9.51 26.25
N ARG A 105 -12.33 -8.98 25.03
CA ARG A 105 -11.37 -7.91 24.75
C ARG A 105 -11.85 -6.53 25.21
N GLY A 106 -13.16 -6.28 25.19
CA GLY A 106 -13.76 -5.00 25.54
C GLY A 106 -13.09 -3.82 24.82
N GLY A 107 -12.73 -2.78 25.57
CA GLY A 107 -12.04 -1.58 25.07
C GLY A 107 -10.51 -1.70 24.91
N GLY A 108 -9.92 -2.88 25.08
CA GLY A 108 -8.47 -3.08 25.01
C GLY A 108 -7.89 -2.94 23.58
N GLY A 109 -6.93 -2.04 23.39
CA GLY A 109 -6.19 -1.84 22.13
C GLY A 109 -4.73 -1.45 22.36
N PHE A 110 -3.95 -1.28 21.28
CA PHE A 110 -2.57 -0.75 21.33
C PHE A 110 -1.60 -1.50 22.27
N GLY A 111 -1.49 -2.82 22.12
CA GLY A 111 -0.59 -3.63 22.96
C GLY A 111 -1.17 -3.98 24.33
N SER A 112 -2.49 -3.85 24.51
CA SER A 112 -3.22 -4.21 25.75
C SER A 112 -3.08 -5.67 26.19
N THR A 113 -2.48 -6.55 25.36
CA THR A 113 -2.20 -7.96 25.69
C THR A 113 -0.77 -8.19 26.19
N GLY A 114 0.08 -7.15 26.25
CA GLY A 114 1.41 -7.20 26.87
C GLY A 114 2.56 -7.66 25.97
N LEU A 115 3.50 -6.74 25.76
CA LEU A 115 4.96 -6.80 25.57
C LEU A 115 5.31 -5.55 24.76
N ALA A 116 5.65 -4.47 25.48
CA ALA A 116 6.36 -3.33 24.91
C ALA A 116 7.83 -3.72 24.73
#